data_AF-A0A7X9A262-F1
#
_entry.id   AF-A0A7X9A262-F1
#
_cell.length_a   1.000
_cell.length_b   1.000
_cell.length_c   1.000
_cell.angle_alpha   90.00
_cell.angle_beta   90.00
_cell.angle_gamma   90.00
#
_symmetry.space_group_name_H-M   'P 1'
#
loop_
_entity.id
_entity.type
_entity.pdbx_description
1 polymer ?
#
loop_
_entity_poly.entity_id
_entity_poly.type
_entity_poly.pdbx_seq_one_letter_code
_entity_poly.pdbx_strand_id
1 'polypeptide(L)'
;MSKQEHALSKIVNLCANRGFIYPGSDIYGGLANAWDYAPYGAALKRRIKAAWWRRFVETCPLNEGLDAAILMNSEVWVASGHVAGFSDPQVDCRSCGSRSRADQLIDDWNETQNIELHVDGWSNEALGDYIDEHKIPCPQCGAHDFTNVRTFNLMFKTFQGVTEDNLAKLYLRPETAQGIFVNFRNVQRTSRRKLPFGIAQ
;
A
#
# COMPACT_ATOMS: atom_id res chain seq x y z
N MET A 1 -10.33 -15.59 21.06
CA MET A 1 -10.47 -15.25 19.64
C MET A 1 -11.95 -15.07 19.30
N SER A 2 -12.30 -14.00 18.60
CA SER A 2 -13.67 -13.75 18.16
C SER A 2 -14.13 -14.81 17.13
N LYS A 3 -15.45 -14.99 16.93
CA LYS A 3 -15.97 -15.91 15.90
C LYS A 3 -15.43 -15.58 14.50
N GLN A 4 -15.16 -14.30 14.21
CA GLN A 4 -14.61 -13.85 12.95
C GLN A 4 -13.13 -14.22 12.80
N GLU A 5 -12.33 -14.09 13.85
CA GLU A 5 -10.91 -14.51 13.84
C GLU A 5 -10.76 -16.02 13.59
N HIS A 6 -11.64 -16.84 14.16
CA HIS A 6 -11.65 -18.28 13.93
C HIS A 6 -12.10 -18.66 12.50
N ALA A 7 -12.94 -17.84 11.86
CA ALA A 7 -13.32 -18.04 10.46
C ALA A 7 -12.16 -17.68 9.52
N LEU A 8 -11.45 -16.59 9.77
CA LEU A 8 -10.31 -16.17 8.97
C LEU A 8 -9.15 -17.18 9.06
N SER A 9 -8.82 -17.65 10.27
CA SER A 9 -7.73 -18.63 10.45
C SER A 9 -7.99 -19.93 9.70
N LYS A 10 -9.25 -20.39 9.63
CA LYS A 10 -9.66 -21.53 8.81
C LYS A 10 -9.41 -21.31 7.32
N ILE A 11 -9.72 -20.11 6.81
CA ILE A 11 -9.50 -19.76 5.40
C ILE A 11 -8.01 -19.71 5.09
N VAL A 12 -7.21 -19.06 5.94
CA VAL A 12 -5.75 -19.00 5.79
C VAL A 12 -5.15 -20.42 5.74
N ASN A 13 -5.55 -21.28 6.69
CA ASN A 13 -5.11 -22.67 6.73
C ASN A 13 -5.54 -23.46 5.49
N LEU A 14 -6.75 -23.23 4.97
CA LEU A 14 -7.20 -23.84 3.72
C LEU A 14 -6.33 -23.39 2.54
N CYS A 15 -6.08 -22.08 2.42
CA CYS A 15 -5.29 -21.52 1.33
C CYS A 15 -3.85 -22.06 1.30
N ALA A 16 -3.21 -22.16 2.47
CA ALA A 16 -1.88 -22.73 2.60
C ALA A 16 -1.87 -24.23 2.27
N ASN A 17 -2.77 -25.01 2.89
CA ASN A 17 -2.78 -26.48 2.74
C ASN A 17 -3.28 -26.96 1.38
N ARG A 18 -4.06 -26.14 0.66
CA ARG A 18 -4.64 -26.52 -0.64
C ARG A 18 -3.93 -25.89 -1.83
N GLY A 19 -2.83 -25.15 -1.64
CA GLY A 19 -2.08 -24.59 -2.76
C GLY A 19 -2.77 -23.40 -3.44
N PHE A 20 -3.35 -22.50 -2.64
CA PHE A 20 -3.79 -21.19 -3.11
C PHE A 20 -2.76 -20.09 -2.81
N ILE A 21 -2.27 -19.98 -1.58
CA ILE A 21 -1.35 -18.91 -1.17
C ILE A 21 -0.33 -19.49 -0.18
N TYR A 22 0.94 -19.20 -0.38
CA TYR A 22 2.03 -19.50 0.56
C TYR A 22 2.59 -18.21 1.17
N PRO A 23 3.12 -18.25 2.40
CA PRO A 23 3.97 -17.18 2.92
C PRO A 23 5.16 -16.97 1.97
N GLY A 24 5.47 -15.72 1.62
CA GLY A 24 6.59 -15.42 0.74
C GLY A 24 7.91 -15.75 1.45
N SER A 25 8.84 -16.42 0.75
CA SER A 25 10.14 -16.84 1.34
C SER A 25 10.03 -17.72 2.60
N ASP A 26 9.02 -18.60 2.65
CA ASP A 26 8.65 -19.40 3.83
C ASP A 26 9.85 -20.16 4.46
N ILE A 27 10.65 -20.84 3.65
CA ILE A 27 11.82 -21.60 4.13
C ILE A 27 12.94 -20.73 4.73
N TYR A 28 12.88 -19.42 4.53
CA TYR A 28 13.82 -18.43 5.09
C TYR A 28 13.21 -17.62 6.25
N GLY A 29 12.10 -18.09 6.82
CA GLY A 29 11.42 -17.42 7.93
C GLY A 29 10.33 -16.44 7.50
N GLY A 30 10.01 -16.40 6.21
CA GLY A 30 8.97 -15.54 5.66
C GLY A 30 9.42 -14.09 5.44
N LEU A 31 8.68 -13.37 4.60
CA LEU A 31 8.79 -11.93 4.45
C LEU A 31 7.43 -11.30 4.75
N ALA A 32 7.39 -10.45 5.77
CA ALA A 32 6.16 -9.75 6.15
C ALA A 32 5.56 -9.01 4.94
N ASN A 33 4.24 -9.11 4.79
CA ASN A 33 3.48 -8.50 3.70
C ASN A 33 3.83 -9.00 2.29
N ALA A 34 4.49 -10.16 2.16
CA ALA A 34 4.77 -10.81 0.89
C ALA A 34 4.22 -12.25 0.88
N TRP A 35 3.56 -12.61 -0.22
CA TRP A 35 2.96 -13.94 -0.40
C TRP A 35 3.11 -14.42 -1.84
N ASP A 36 3.22 -15.74 -1.99
CA ASP A 36 3.31 -16.41 -3.28
C ASP A 36 1.98 -17.07 -3.64
N TYR A 37 1.53 -16.86 -4.89
CA TYR A 37 0.35 -17.55 -5.41
C TYR A 37 0.73 -18.97 -5.85
N ALA A 38 0.26 -19.95 -5.09
CA ALA A 38 0.46 -21.38 -5.35
C ALA A 38 -0.37 -21.87 -6.57
N PRO A 39 -0.25 -23.14 -7.04
CA PRO A 39 -0.79 -23.56 -8.34
C PRO A 39 -2.27 -23.22 -8.60
N TYR A 40 -3.17 -23.48 -7.64
CA TYR A 40 -4.58 -23.12 -7.81
C TYR A 40 -4.83 -21.62 -7.63
N GLY A 41 -4.08 -20.97 -6.75
CA GLY A 41 -4.15 -19.52 -6.57
C GLY A 41 -3.71 -18.74 -7.80
N ALA A 42 -2.64 -19.18 -8.47
CA ALA A 42 -2.16 -18.61 -9.71
C ALA A 42 -3.20 -18.77 -10.84
N ALA A 43 -3.80 -19.97 -10.95
CA ALA A 43 -4.88 -20.22 -11.90
C ALA A 43 -6.12 -19.36 -11.61
N LEU A 44 -6.52 -19.25 -10.34
CA LEU A 44 -7.64 -18.42 -9.90
C LEU A 44 -7.38 -16.93 -10.19
N LYS A 45 -6.22 -16.39 -9.77
CA LYS A 45 -5.80 -15.01 -10.02
C LYS A 45 -5.86 -14.68 -11.50
N ARG A 46 -5.33 -15.56 -12.36
CA ARG A 46 -5.37 -15.38 -13.82
C ARG A 46 -6.79 -15.34 -14.36
N ARG A 47 -7.68 -16.23 -13.89
CA ARG A 47 -9.09 -16.26 -14.31
C ARG A 47 -9.85 -15.01 -13.87
N ILE A 48 -9.62 -14.54 -12.65
CA ILE A 48 -10.24 -13.31 -12.14
C ILE A 48 -9.76 -12.10 -12.98
N LYS A 49 -8.46 -11.97 -13.22
CA LYS A 49 -7.91 -10.91 -14.08
C LYS A 49 -8.50 -10.94 -15.49
N ALA A 50 -8.58 -12.12 -16.10
CA ALA A 50 -9.17 -12.28 -17.43
C ALA A 50 -10.67 -11.94 -17.46
N ALA A 51 -11.43 -12.36 -16.44
CA ALA A 51 -12.85 -12.02 -16.34
C ALA A 51 -13.08 -10.51 -16.19
N TRP A 52 -12.26 -9.85 -15.36
CA TRP A 52 -12.28 -8.39 -15.20
C TRP A 52 -11.94 -7.69 -16.51
N TRP A 53 -10.84 -8.09 -17.17
CA TRP A 53 -10.39 -7.51 -18.43
C TRP A 53 -11.46 -7.64 -19.52
N ARG A 54 -12.06 -8.83 -19.66
CA ARG A 54 -13.17 -9.04 -20.57
C ARG A 54 -14.35 -8.11 -20.27
N ARG A 55 -14.76 -8.02 -19.01
CA ARG A 55 -15.95 -7.25 -18.60
C ARG A 55 -15.79 -5.73 -18.74
N PHE A 56 -14.61 -5.19 -18.46
CA PHE A 56 -14.39 -3.75 -18.40
C PHE A 56 -13.62 -3.20 -19.58
N VAL A 57 -12.80 -4.01 -20.26
CA VAL A 57 -11.99 -3.57 -21.40
C VAL A 57 -12.59 -4.12 -22.69
N GLU A 58 -12.58 -5.44 -22.90
CA GLU A 58 -12.94 -6.04 -24.20
C GLU A 58 -14.42 -5.82 -24.59
N THR A 59 -15.33 -5.88 -23.62
CA THR A 59 -16.77 -5.68 -23.86
C THR A 59 -17.19 -4.22 -23.84
N CYS A 60 -16.32 -3.30 -23.40
CA CYS A 60 -16.60 -1.86 -23.41
C CYS A 60 -16.00 -1.23 -24.66
N PRO A 61 -16.80 -0.75 -25.63
CA PRO A 61 -16.26 -0.22 -26.88
C PRO A 61 -15.47 1.08 -26.69
N LEU A 62 -15.54 1.72 -25.52
CA LEU A 62 -14.86 2.98 -25.20
C LEU A 62 -13.55 2.81 -24.44
N ASN A 63 -13.23 1.61 -23.95
CA ASN A 63 -12.06 1.40 -23.12
C ASN A 63 -10.91 0.78 -23.93
N GLU A 64 -9.71 1.26 -23.66
CA GLU A 64 -8.45 0.75 -24.20
C GLU A 64 -7.63 0.09 -23.09
N GLY A 65 -6.78 -0.87 -23.47
CA GLY A 65 -5.85 -1.52 -22.56
C GLY A 65 -4.44 -0.93 -22.65
N LEU A 66 -3.75 -0.84 -21.52
CA LEU A 66 -2.35 -0.44 -21.41
C LEU A 66 -1.64 -1.29 -20.35
N ASP A 67 -0.35 -1.57 -20.52
CA ASP A 67 0.50 -2.12 -19.46
C ASP A 67 1.78 -1.29 -19.36
N ALA A 68 1.81 -0.34 -18.43
CA ALA A 68 2.97 0.52 -18.20
C ALA A 68 4.04 -0.16 -17.33
N ALA A 69 5.27 0.34 -17.42
CA ALA A 69 6.38 -0.10 -16.58
C ALA A 69 6.11 0.12 -15.08
N ILE A 70 6.71 -0.72 -14.23
CA ILE A 70 6.67 -0.56 -12.76
C ILE A 70 7.59 0.58 -12.32
N LEU A 71 8.77 0.68 -12.93
CA LEU A 71 9.70 1.76 -12.71
C LEU A 71 9.39 2.90 -13.70
N MET A 72 9.23 4.09 -13.16
CA MET A 72 8.97 5.32 -13.90
C MET A 72 9.98 6.38 -13.47
N ASN A 73 10.17 7.40 -14.31
CA ASN A 73 10.98 8.56 -13.94
C ASN A 73 10.44 9.18 -12.63
N SER A 74 11.34 9.51 -11.69
CA SER A 74 10.98 10.03 -10.36
C SER A 74 10.13 11.29 -10.42
N GLU A 75 10.29 12.12 -11.44
CA GLU A 75 9.53 13.35 -11.63
C GLU A 75 8.03 13.10 -11.78
N VAL A 76 7.62 11.92 -12.25
CA VAL A 76 6.19 11.54 -12.29
C VAL A 76 5.59 11.50 -10.88
N TRP A 77 6.35 11.00 -9.91
CA TRP A 77 5.91 10.89 -8.51
C TRP A 77 6.01 12.22 -7.76
N VAL A 78 6.90 13.13 -8.21
CA VAL A 78 6.95 14.50 -7.72
C VAL A 78 5.74 15.28 -8.25
N ALA A 79 5.51 15.25 -9.55
CA ALA A 79 4.42 15.97 -10.21
C ALA A 79 3.02 15.50 -9.75
N SER A 80 2.87 14.22 -9.44
CA SER A 80 1.61 13.68 -8.88
C SER A 80 1.45 13.92 -7.38
N GLY A 81 2.45 14.48 -6.71
CA GLY A 81 2.43 14.77 -5.27
C GLY A 81 2.75 13.57 -4.36
N HIS A 82 2.96 12.37 -4.90
CA HIS A 82 3.25 11.17 -4.10
C HIS A 82 4.52 11.29 -3.27
N VAL A 83 5.58 11.93 -3.80
CA VAL A 83 6.82 12.12 -3.03
C VAL A 83 6.59 12.96 -1.77
N ALA A 84 5.72 13.96 -1.84
CA ALA A 84 5.45 14.89 -0.75
C ALA A 84 4.32 14.43 0.18
N GLY A 85 3.29 13.76 -0.35
CA GLY A 85 2.05 13.47 0.39
C GLY A 85 1.72 11.99 0.56
N PHE A 86 2.42 11.06 -0.09
CA PHE A 86 2.13 9.62 0.05
C PHE A 86 2.93 9.02 1.23
N SER A 87 2.49 9.38 2.43
CA SER A 87 3.20 9.06 3.65
C SER A 87 2.29 8.98 4.85
N ASP A 88 2.61 8.06 5.75
CA ASP A 88 1.88 7.89 7.01
C ASP A 88 2.65 8.53 8.18
N PRO A 89 1.95 9.13 9.15
CA PRO A 89 2.56 9.56 10.40
C PRO A 89 2.90 8.34 11.26
N GLN A 90 4.15 8.20 11.68
CA GLN A 90 4.64 7.04 12.43
C GLN A 90 5.36 7.46 13.72
N VAL A 91 5.19 6.65 14.77
CA VAL A 91 5.92 6.72 16.04
C VAL A 91 6.55 5.36 16.36
N ASP A 92 7.70 5.37 17.02
CA ASP A 92 8.31 4.16 17.60
C ASP A 92 8.25 4.25 19.12
N CYS A 93 7.89 3.15 19.78
CA CYS A 93 8.10 3.03 21.21
C CYS A 93 9.58 2.75 21.48
N ARG A 94 10.26 3.62 22.24
CA ARG A 94 11.67 3.45 22.58
C ARG A 94 11.92 2.27 23.53
N SER A 95 10.92 1.89 24.33
CA SER A 95 11.05 0.80 25.30
C SER A 95 11.04 -0.59 24.66
N CYS A 96 10.23 -0.83 23.63
CA CYS A 96 10.12 -2.15 22.99
C CYS A 96 10.45 -2.17 21.49
N GLY A 97 10.68 -1.00 20.87
CA GLY A 97 10.98 -0.88 19.45
C GLY A 97 9.79 -1.10 18.51
N SER A 98 8.57 -1.28 19.05
CA SER A 98 7.36 -1.43 18.23
C SER A 98 7.08 -0.15 17.46
N ARG A 99 6.66 -0.29 16.20
CA ARG A 99 6.27 0.83 15.35
C ARG A 99 4.77 0.87 15.19
N SER A 100 4.19 2.04 15.34
CA SER A 100 2.76 2.27 15.16
C SER A 100 2.54 3.48 14.28
N ARG A 101 1.50 3.41 13.46
CA ARG A 101 0.93 4.61 12.82
C ARG A 101 0.32 5.49 13.91
N ALA A 102 0.68 6.77 13.93
CA ALA A 102 0.32 7.67 15.02
C ALA A 102 -1.18 7.99 15.05
N ASP A 103 -1.78 8.15 13.86
CA ASP A 103 -3.23 8.33 13.69
C ASP A 103 -4.01 7.12 14.20
N GLN A 104 -3.66 5.91 13.73
CA GLN A 104 -4.31 4.68 14.16
C GLN A 104 -4.13 4.44 15.67
N LEU A 105 -2.96 4.75 16.23
CA LEU A 105 -2.69 4.60 17.66
C LEU A 105 -3.64 5.48 18.49
N ILE A 106 -3.92 6.70 18.03
CA ILE A 106 -4.84 7.62 18.69
C ILE A 106 -6.28 7.15 18.52
N ASP A 107 -6.69 6.78 17.30
CA ASP A 107 -8.04 6.32 17.02
C ASP A 107 -8.39 5.04 17.81
N ASP A 108 -7.49 4.04 17.82
CA ASP A 108 -7.65 2.82 18.61
C ASP A 108 -7.81 3.14 20.11
N TRP A 109 -7.01 4.08 20.63
CA TRP A 109 -7.10 4.50 22.03
C TRP A 109 -8.41 5.24 22.31
N ASN A 110 -8.81 6.16 21.43
CA ASN A 110 -10.06 6.91 21.53
C ASN A 110 -11.27 5.97 21.56
N GLU A 111 -11.29 4.94 20.71
CA GLU A 111 -12.32 3.90 20.72
C GLU A 111 -12.38 3.19 22.09
N THR A 112 -11.23 2.84 22.70
CA THR A 112 -11.22 2.22 24.03
C THR A 112 -11.75 3.13 25.14
N GLN A 113 -11.63 4.44 24.97
CA GLN A 113 -12.09 5.45 25.92
C GLN A 113 -13.52 5.96 25.61
N ASN A 114 -14.17 5.44 24.56
CA ASN A 114 -15.45 5.95 24.02
C ASN A 114 -15.40 7.44 23.65
N ILE A 115 -14.28 7.88 23.08
CA ILE A 115 -14.12 9.23 22.51
C ILE A 115 -14.42 9.14 21.01
N GLU A 116 -15.49 9.79 20.55
CA GLU A 116 -15.82 9.89 19.13
C GLU A 116 -15.00 11.00 18.45
N LEU A 117 -13.68 10.79 18.34
CA LEU A 117 -12.76 11.69 17.66
C LEU A 117 -11.83 10.89 16.75
N HIS A 118 -11.88 11.19 15.46
CA HIS A 118 -10.94 10.68 14.46
C HIS A 118 -9.89 11.76 14.13
N VAL A 119 -8.63 11.37 14.10
CA VAL A 119 -7.50 12.29 13.88
C VAL A 119 -6.92 12.23 12.46
N ASP A 120 -7.66 11.64 11.52
CA ASP A 120 -7.28 11.56 10.10
C ASP A 120 -6.97 12.95 9.52
N GLY A 121 -5.74 13.11 9.01
CA GLY A 121 -5.28 14.34 8.38
C GLY A 121 -4.74 15.42 9.32
N TRP A 122 -4.59 15.14 10.62
CA TRP A 122 -3.89 16.03 11.56
C TRP A 122 -2.41 16.18 11.21
N SER A 123 -1.79 17.29 11.62
CA SER A 123 -0.35 17.48 11.48
C SER A 123 0.42 16.58 12.43
N ASN A 124 1.67 16.28 12.11
CA ASN A 124 2.53 15.47 12.97
C ASN A 124 2.71 16.10 14.37
N GLU A 125 2.73 17.44 14.46
CA GLU A 125 2.80 18.12 15.76
C GLU A 125 1.52 17.87 16.56
N ALA A 126 0.35 18.07 15.96
CA ALA A 126 -0.93 17.85 16.64
C ALA A 126 -1.13 16.41 17.11
N LEU A 127 -0.69 15.43 16.30
CA LEU A 127 -0.72 14.01 16.67
C LEU A 127 0.23 13.74 17.86
N GLY A 128 1.43 14.32 17.84
CA GLY A 128 2.41 14.17 18.92
C GLY A 128 1.90 14.78 20.23
N ASP A 129 1.39 16.01 20.16
CA ASP A 129 0.83 16.73 21.30
C ASP A 129 -0.33 15.96 21.93
N TYR A 130 -1.22 15.38 21.11
CA TYR A 130 -2.34 14.58 21.61
C TYR A 130 -1.89 13.31 22.34
N ILE A 131 -0.89 12.60 21.79
CA ILE A 131 -0.30 11.41 22.42
C ILE A 131 0.31 11.76 23.79
N ASP A 132 0.97 12.91 23.89
CA ASP A 132 1.66 13.35 25.10
C ASP A 132 0.71 13.92 26.17
N GLU A 133 -0.36 14.62 25.75
CA GLU A 133 -1.41 15.16 26.61
C GLU A 133 -2.22 14.04 27.26
N HIS A 134 -2.65 13.05 26.45
CA HIS A 134 -3.50 11.95 26.92
C HIS A 134 -2.71 10.77 27.49
N LYS A 135 -1.37 10.84 27.48
CA LYS A 135 -0.47 9.77 27.96
C LYS A 135 -0.82 8.40 27.39
N ILE A 136 -1.09 8.35 26.09
CA ILE A 136 -1.52 7.14 25.38
C ILE A 136 -0.44 6.05 25.52
N PRO A 137 -0.70 4.91 26.18
CA PRO A 137 0.34 3.90 26.38
C PRO A 137 0.63 3.10 25.11
N CYS A 138 1.84 2.57 24.99
CA CYS A 138 2.17 1.61 23.95
C CYS A 138 1.28 0.36 24.06
N PRO A 139 0.57 -0.05 22.98
CA PRO A 139 -0.31 -1.22 23.03
C PRO A 139 0.45 -2.54 23.21
N GLN A 140 1.75 -2.56 22.95
CA GLN A 140 2.59 -3.76 23.06
C GLN A 140 3.22 -3.93 24.44
N CYS A 141 3.70 -2.85 25.07
CA CYS A 141 4.45 -2.93 26.33
C CYS A 141 3.89 -2.07 27.47
N GLY A 142 2.88 -1.24 27.21
CA GLY A 142 2.27 -0.35 28.19
C GLY A 142 3.07 0.90 28.54
N ALA A 143 4.30 1.06 28.04
CA ALA A 143 5.12 2.25 28.31
C ALA A 143 4.63 3.47 27.51
N HIS A 144 4.73 4.67 28.11
CA HIS A 144 4.59 5.96 27.42
C HIS A 144 5.98 6.54 27.18
N ASP A 145 6.65 6.03 26.14
CA ASP A 145 7.97 6.50 25.71
C ASP A 145 8.08 6.36 24.19
N PHE A 146 7.53 7.36 23.48
CA PHE A 146 7.51 7.40 22.03
C PHE A 146 8.56 8.35 21.47
N THR A 147 9.00 8.08 20.24
CA THR A 147 9.70 9.05 19.41
C THR A 147 8.73 10.10 18.86
N ASN A 148 9.26 11.25 18.43
CA ASN A 148 8.44 12.26 17.76
C ASN A 148 7.78 11.67 16.51
N VAL A 149 6.54 12.08 16.24
CA VAL A 149 5.81 11.69 15.04
C VAL A 149 6.62 12.13 13.82
N ARG A 150 6.89 11.16 12.93
CA ARG A 150 7.62 11.40 11.69
C ARG A 150 6.86 10.87 10.49
N THR A 151 7.04 11.55 9.37
CA THR A 151 6.46 11.15 8.10
C THR A 151 7.24 9.98 7.51
N PHE A 152 6.57 8.85 7.29
CA PHE A 152 7.16 7.69 6.62
C PHE A 152 6.62 7.56 5.20
N ASN A 153 7.49 7.75 4.20
CA ASN A 153 7.09 7.59 2.80
C ASN A 153 6.82 6.11 2.49
N LEU A 154 5.62 5.82 1.99
CA LEU A 154 5.17 4.46 1.72
C LEU A 154 5.69 3.90 0.38
N MET A 155 6.30 4.72 -0.47
CA MET A 155 6.89 4.26 -1.72
C MET A 155 8.22 3.55 -1.47
N PHE A 156 8.34 2.35 -2.04
CA PHE A 156 9.61 1.64 -2.07
C PHE A 156 10.61 2.36 -2.97
N LYS A 157 11.68 2.86 -2.35
CA LYS A 157 12.81 3.50 -3.03
C LYS A 157 13.74 2.44 -3.60
N THR A 158 14.24 2.67 -4.80
CA THR A 158 15.30 1.90 -5.42
C THR A 158 16.22 2.84 -6.20
N PHE A 159 17.30 2.31 -6.76
CA PHE A 159 18.31 3.07 -7.47
C PHE A 159 18.65 2.39 -8.78
N GLN A 160 18.79 3.16 -9.85
CA GLN A 160 19.21 2.68 -11.16
C GLN A 160 20.52 3.35 -11.55
N GLY A 161 21.53 2.54 -11.81
CA GLY A 161 22.86 2.98 -12.23
C GLY A 161 23.84 1.80 -12.17
N VAL A 162 24.94 1.91 -12.89
CA VAL A 162 25.96 0.84 -12.98
C VAL A 162 27.02 1.00 -11.89
N THR A 163 27.28 2.24 -11.48
CA THR A 163 28.25 2.60 -10.44
C THR A 163 27.53 3.23 -9.25
N GLU A 164 28.01 2.96 -8.03
CA GLU A 164 27.43 3.50 -6.80
C GLU A 164 27.39 5.04 -6.80
N ASP A 165 28.36 5.69 -7.45
CA ASP A 165 28.48 7.14 -7.51
C ASP A 165 27.50 7.83 -8.46
N ASN A 166 26.79 7.08 -9.32
CA ASN A 166 25.87 7.64 -10.32
C ASN A 166 24.52 6.91 -10.34
N LEU A 167 23.96 6.73 -9.14
CA LEU A 167 22.67 6.08 -8.92
C LEU A 167 21.52 7.08 -9.06
N ALA A 168 20.72 6.93 -10.11
CA ALA A 168 19.45 7.65 -10.24
C ALA A 168 18.41 7.07 -9.27
N LYS A 169 17.87 7.92 -8.40
CA LYS A 169 16.83 7.52 -7.45
C LYS A 169 15.51 7.25 -8.17
N LEU A 170 14.94 6.08 -7.94
CA LEU A 170 13.65 5.64 -8.49
C LEU A 170 12.72 5.12 -7.39
N TYR A 171 11.48 4.87 -7.78
CA TYR A 171 10.47 4.28 -6.90
C TYR A 171 9.74 3.15 -7.64
N LEU A 172 9.38 2.10 -6.90
CA LEU A 172 8.33 1.20 -7.36
C LEU A 172 7.00 1.95 -7.30
N ARG A 173 6.22 1.90 -8.38
CA ARG A 173 4.92 2.58 -8.44
C ARG A 173 4.01 2.19 -7.25
N PRO A 174 3.46 3.15 -6.47
CA PRO A 174 2.47 2.87 -5.44
C PRO A 174 1.07 2.59 -6.03
N GLU A 175 0.82 2.98 -7.28
CA GLU A 175 -0.43 2.79 -8.00
C GLU A 175 -0.20 2.61 -9.51
N THR A 176 -1.23 2.20 -10.26
CA THR A 176 -1.14 2.01 -11.72
C THR A 176 -1.57 3.24 -12.54
N ALA A 177 -2.28 4.20 -11.94
CA ALA A 177 -2.93 5.31 -12.65
C ALA A 177 -1.94 6.25 -13.35
N GLN A 178 -0.79 6.54 -12.75
CA GLN A 178 0.22 7.41 -13.38
C GLN A 178 0.70 6.88 -14.73
N GLY A 179 0.79 5.56 -14.90
CA GLY A 179 1.12 4.93 -16.18
C GLY A 179 0.13 5.26 -17.29
N ILE A 180 -1.15 5.39 -16.95
CA ILE A 180 -2.23 5.80 -17.84
C ILE A 180 -2.10 7.29 -18.19
N PHE A 181 -1.92 8.16 -17.19
CA PHE A 181 -1.87 9.61 -17.41
C PHE A 181 -0.73 10.02 -18.34
N VAL A 182 0.49 9.48 -18.13
CA VAL A 182 1.63 9.80 -18.99
C VAL A 182 1.46 9.29 -20.44
N ASN A 183 0.62 8.27 -20.64
CA ASN A 183 0.34 7.69 -21.96
C ASN A 183 -0.99 8.16 -22.58
N PHE A 184 -1.75 9.04 -21.92
CA PHE A 184 -3.07 9.47 -22.39
C PHE A 184 -3.05 9.92 -23.85
N ARG A 185 -2.09 10.79 -24.21
CA ARG A 185 -1.95 11.30 -25.59
C ARG A 185 -1.53 10.24 -26.58
N ASN A 186 -0.66 9.29 -26.17
CA ASN A 186 -0.24 8.19 -27.02
C ASN A 186 -1.44 7.32 -27.39
N VAL A 187 -2.19 6.84 -26.38
CA VAL A 187 -3.37 5.98 -26.57
C VAL A 187 -4.47 6.71 -27.35
N GLN A 188 -4.78 7.96 -26.99
CA GLN A 188 -5.81 8.74 -27.70
C GLN A 188 -5.50 8.84 -29.19
N ARG A 189 -4.24 9.11 -29.55
CA ARG A 189 -3.80 9.28 -30.93
C ARG A 189 -3.81 7.95 -31.69
N THR A 190 -3.24 6.90 -31.14
CA THR A 190 -3.08 5.61 -31.84
C THR A 190 -4.39 4.85 -31.97
N SER A 191 -5.26 4.92 -30.96
CA SER A 191 -6.59 4.30 -30.98
C SER A 191 -7.67 5.23 -31.54
N ARG A 192 -7.31 6.43 -32.02
CA ARG A 192 -8.18 7.44 -32.64
C ARG A 192 -9.43 7.76 -31.81
N ARG A 193 -9.29 7.78 -30.48
CA ARG A 193 -10.41 7.97 -29.56
C ARG A 193 -10.80 9.44 -29.43
N LYS A 194 -12.10 9.69 -29.45
CA LYS A 194 -12.70 10.96 -29.01
C LYS A 194 -13.19 10.79 -27.58
N LEU A 195 -13.26 11.90 -26.84
CA LEU A 195 -13.82 11.88 -25.49
C LEU A 195 -15.34 11.64 -25.54
N PRO A 196 -15.91 10.91 -24.57
CA PRO A 196 -15.21 10.18 -23.50
C PRO A 196 -14.67 8.82 -23.97
N PHE A 197 -13.51 8.42 -23.43
CA PHE A 197 -12.95 7.07 -23.55
C PHE A 197 -12.15 6.74 -22.27
N GLY A 198 -11.99 5.46 -21.97
CA GLY A 198 -11.24 4.99 -20.79
C GLY A 198 -9.95 4.29 -21.18
N ILE A 199 -9.01 4.20 -20.23
CA ILE A 199 -7.81 3.39 -20.34
C ILE A 199 -7.72 2.55 -19.06
N ALA A 200 -7.51 1.24 -19.21
CA ALA A 200 -7.37 0.29 -18.13
C ALA A 200 -5.97 -0.33 -18.13
N GLN A 201 -5.49 -0.68 -16.93
CA GLN A 201 -4.22 -1.37 -16.69
C GLN A 201 -4.37 -2.39 -15.55
#